data_AF-A0A6B3FMV1-F1
#
_entry.id   AF-A0A6B3FMV1-F1
#
_cell.length_a   1.000
_cell.length_b   1.000
_cell.length_c   1.000
_cell.angle_alpha   90.00
_cell.angle_beta   90.00
_cell.angle_gamma   90.00
#
_symmetry.space_group_name_H-M   'P 1'
#
loop_
_entity.id
_entity.type
_entity.pdbx_description
1 polymer ?
#
loop_
_entity_poly.entity_id
_entity_poly.type
_entity_poly.pdbx_seq_one_letter_code
_entity_poly.pdbx_strand_id
1 'polypeptide(L)'
;ELHHDDRLAQQLREQLVDPRVEEAIGRLRSAQDQGQIPPGADLPLAVEMLYGPVYYRHVLRKPIQDEETIATLVDHVLRSLRAPGY
;
A
#
# COMPACT_ATOMS: atom_id res chain seq x y z
N GLU A 1 26.78 14.61 -8.10
CA GLU A 1 25.48 14.41 -8.77
C GLU A 1 24.60 13.40 -8.03
N LEU A 2 25.07 12.23 -7.59
CA LEU A 2 24.30 11.24 -6.78
C LEU A 2 23.50 11.81 -5.59
N HIS A 3 24.04 12.78 -4.83
CA HIS A 3 23.33 13.40 -3.71
C HIS A 3 22.12 14.28 -4.11
N HIS A 4 22.05 14.73 -5.37
CA HIS A 4 20.89 15.47 -5.88
C HIS A 4 19.71 14.51 -6.13
N ASP A 5 20.00 13.32 -6.66
CA ASP A 5 19.00 12.27 -6.87
C ASP A 5 18.46 11.72 -5.54
N ASP A 6 19.32 11.54 -4.52
CA ASP A 6 18.88 11.07 -3.21
C ASP A 6 17.94 12.06 -2.50
N ARG A 7 18.27 13.35 -2.56
CA ARG A 7 17.43 14.41 -1.97
C ARG A 7 16.11 14.57 -2.73
N LEU A 8 16.14 14.52 -4.06
CA LEU A 8 14.93 14.57 -4.87
C LEU A 8 14.03 13.36 -4.60
N ALA A 9 14.61 12.16 -4.51
CA ALA A 9 13.88 10.94 -4.17
C ALA A 9 13.28 11.00 -2.75
N GLN A 10 14.01 11.57 -1.80
CA GLN A 10 13.50 11.80 -0.45
C GLN A 10 12.32 12.78 -0.44
N GLN A 11 12.45 13.94 -1.10
CA GLN A 11 11.38 14.92 -1.18
C GLN A 11 10.14 14.37 -1.90
N LEU A 12 10.33 13.55 -2.95
CA LEU A 12 9.23 12.88 -3.64
C LEU A 12 8.49 11.91 -2.72
N ARG A 13 9.21 11.11 -1.92
CA ARG A 13 8.61 10.20 -0.93
C ARG A 13 7.81 10.99 0.10
N GLU A 14 8.45 11.95 0.75
CA GLU A 14 7.86 12.73 1.84
C GLU A 14 6.65 13.56 1.40
N GLN A 15 6.66 14.12 0.19
CA GLN A 15 5.60 15.02 -0.26
C GLN A 15 4.47 14.33 -1.03
N LEU A 16 4.73 13.18 -1.66
CA LEU A 16 3.74 12.54 -2.55
C LEU A 16 3.37 11.12 -2.17
N VAL A 17 4.27 10.38 -1.52
CA VAL A 17 4.05 8.96 -1.16
C VAL A 17 3.53 8.86 0.26
N ASP A 18 4.26 9.42 1.23
CA ASP A 18 3.94 9.30 2.66
C ASP A 18 2.53 9.81 2.98
N PRO A 19 2.05 10.95 2.44
CA PRO A 19 0.68 11.41 2.71
C PRO A 19 -0.39 10.44 2.20
N ARG A 20 -0.15 9.76 1.07
CA ARG A 20 -1.08 8.76 0.52
C ARG A 20 -1.06 7.47 1.33
N VAL A 21 0.11 7.08 1.82
CA VAL A 21 0.27 5.92 2.72
C VAL A 21 -0.47 6.18 4.02
N GLU A 22 -0.28 7.35 4.63
CA GLU A 22 -0.98 7.75 5.85
C GLU A 22 -2.50 7.77 5.67
N GLU A 23 -2.99 8.32 4.56
CA GLU A 23 -4.42 8.30 4.24
C GLU A 23 -4.95 6.87 4.10
N ALA A 24 -4.21 5.99 3.42
CA ALA A 24 -4.59 4.59 3.27
C ALA A 24 -4.62 3.85 4.62
N ILE A 25 -3.62 4.08 5.48
CA ILE A 25 -3.61 3.55 6.85
C ILE A 25 -4.82 4.06 7.63
N GLY A 26 -5.16 5.34 7.52
CA GLY A 26 -6.33 5.94 8.17
C GLY A 26 -7.65 5.30 7.75
N ARG A 27 -7.79 4.95 6.46
CA ARG A 27 -8.95 4.22 5.94
C ARG A 27 -9.02 2.80 6.49
N LEU A 28 -7.91 2.06 6.50
CA LEU A 28 -7.86 0.71 7.06
C LEU A 28 -8.11 0.71 8.58
N ARG A 29 -7.66 1.75 9.29
CA ARG A 29 -7.94 1.92 10.72
C ARG A 29 -9.42 2.15 10.99
N SER A 30 -10.06 3.02 10.21
CA SER A 30 -11.53 3.18 10.26
C SER A 30 -12.26 1.86 10.03
N ALA A 31 -11.75 0.99 9.17
CA ALA A 31 -12.31 -0.34 8.92
C ALA A 31 -12.04 -1.32 10.08
N GLN A 32 -10.88 -1.23 10.76
CA GLN A 32 -10.63 -1.95 12.02
C GLN A 32 -11.60 -1.53 13.11
N ASP A 33 -11.83 -0.22 13.28
CA ASP A 33 -12.75 0.33 14.29
C ASP A 33 -14.20 -0.15 14.07
N GLN A 34 -14.56 -0.44 12.82
CA GLN A 34 -15.85 -1.01 12.42
C GLN A 34 -15.90 -2.56 12.49
N GLY A 35 -14.82 -3.21 12.90
CA GLY A 35 -14.71 -4.67 12.97
C GLY A 35 -14.60 -5.37 11.59
N GLN A 36 -14.37 -4.62 10.52
CA GLN A 36 -14.21 -5.17 9.17
C GLN A 36 -12.81 -5.75 8.95
N ILE A 37 -11.80 -5.23 9.66
CA ILE A 37 -10.43 -5.74 9.68
C ILE A 37 -10.10 -6.19 11.11
N PRO A 38 -9.40 -7.32 11.31
CA PRO A 38 -9.02 -7.75 12.65
C PRO A 38 -8.19 -6.69 13.40
N PRO A 39 -8.40 -6.50 14.71
CA PRO A 39 -7.72 -5.46 15.49
C PRO A 39 -6.21 -5.67 15.60
N GLY A 40 -5.72 -6.91 15.43
CA GLY A 40 -4.29 -7.24 15.41
C GLY A 40 -3.63 -7.19 14.03
N ALA A 41 -4.36 -6.81 12.97
CA ALA A 41 -3.79 -6.75 11.63
C ALA A 41 -2.77 -5.61 11.52
N ASP A 42 -1.63 -5.89 10.89
CA ASP A 42 -0.59 -4.92 10.60
C ASP A 42 -1.01 -4.02 9.42
N LEU A 43 -1.50 -2.82 9.73
CA LEU A 43 -1.98 -1.88 8.72
C LEU A 43 -0.87 -1.30 7.83
N PRO A 44 0.29 -0.89 8.36
CA PRO A 44 1.43 -0.52 7.51
C PRO A 44 1.78 -1.60 6.49
N LEU A 45 1.90 -2.86 6.92
CA LEU A 45 2.19 -3.97 6.01
C LEU A 45 1.08 -4.18 4.98
N ALA A 46 -0.19 -4.05 5.37
CA ALA A 46 -1.31 -4.14 4.43
C ALA A 46 -1.21 -3.08 3.32
N VAL A 47 -0.81 -1.85 3.66
CA VAL A 47 -0.61 -0.78 2.67
C VAL A 47 0.59 -1.09 1.77
N GLU A 48 1.69 -1.60 2.33
CA GLU A 48 2.83 -2.06 1.51
C GLU A 48 2.43 -3.17 0.52
N MET A 49 1.61 -4.13 0.94
CA MET A 49 1.11 -5.20 0.07
C MET A 49 0.21 -4.66 -1.06
N LEU A 50 -0.52 -3.57 -0.84
CA LEU A 50 -1.36 -2.93 -1.85
C LEU A 50 -0.54 -2.08 -2.83
N TYR A 51 0.40 -1.28 -2.33
CA TYR A 51 1.17 -0.34 -3.15
C TYR A 51 2.40 -0.99 -3.81
N GLY A 52 2.97 -2.04 -3.21
CA GLY A 52 4.15 -2.75 -3.69
C GLY A 52 4.01 -3.24 -5.13
N PRO A 53 2.94 -3.96 -5.50
CA PRO A 53 2.69 -4.38 -6.88
C PRO A 53 2.57 -3.20 -7.85
N VAL A 54 1.92 -2.11 -7.46
CA VAL A 54 1.77 -0.91 -8.28
C VAL A 54 3.13 -0.25 -8.52
N TYR A 55 3.94 -0.08 -7.48
CA TYR A 55 5.27 0.49 -7.54
C TYR A 55 6.24 -0.38 -8.36
N TYR A 56 6.25 -1.70 -8.11
CA TYR A 56 7.03 -2.67 -8.87
C TYR A 56 6.78 -2.56 -10.38
N ARG A 57 5.51 -2.45 -10.78
CA ARG A 57 5.14 -2.29 -12.20
C ARG A 57 5.59 -0.95 -12.75
N HIS A 58 5.43 0.13 -11.97
CA HIS A 58 5.88 1.46 -12.36
C HIS A 58 7.39 1.50 -12.63
N VAL A 59 8.21 1.01 -11.69
CA VAL A 59 9.68 0.96 -11.81
C VAL A 59 10.11 0.16 -13.03
N LEU A 60 9.46 -0.98 -13.29
CA LEU A 60 9.75 -1.82 -14.45
C LEU A 60 9.06 -1.38 -15.74
N ARG A 61 8.36 -0.24 -15.75
CA ARG A 61 7.61 0.30 -16.89
C ARG A 61 6.64 -0.72 -17.51
N LYS A 62 6.02 -1.54 -16.67
CA LYS A 62 5.00 -2.51 -17.08
C LYS A 62 3.68 -1.78 -17.35
N PRO A 63 2.78 -2.35 -18.18
CA PRO A 63 1.44 -1.79 -18.39
C PRO A 63 0.70 -1.57 -17.07
N ILE A 64 -0.14 -0.54 -17.03
CA ILE A 64 -1.03 -0.28 -15.88
C ILE A 64 -1.98 -1.47 -15.72
N GLN A 65 -2.31 -1.83 -14.47
CA GLN A 65 -3.31 -2.85 -14.21
C GLN A 65 -4.71 -2.27 -14.47
N ASP A 66 -5.57 -3.06 -15.10
CA ASP A 66 -6.98 -2.73 -15.18
C ASP A 66 -7.63 -2.74 -13.79
N GLU A 67 -8.83 -2.17 -13.72
CA GLU A 67 -9.60 -2.03 -12.49
C GLU A 67 -9.92 -3.39 -11.85
N GLU A 68 -10.23 -4.41 -12.67
CA GLU A 68 -10.54 -5.77 -12.20
C GLU A 68 -9.35 -6.41 -11.49
N THR A 69 -8.15 -6.26 -12.05
CA THR A 69 -6.91 -6.76 -11.46
C THR A 69 -6.60 -6.04 -10.15
N ILE A 70 -6.83 -4.72 -10.08
CA ILE A 70 -6.63 -3.94 -8.85
C ILE A 70 -7.63 -4.37 -7.77
N ALA A 71 -8.91 -4.56 -8.13
CA ALA A 71 -9.92 -5.05 -7.20
C ALA A 71 -9.54 -6.43 -6.64
N THR A 72 -9.06 -7.33 -7.51
CA THR A 72 -8.59 -8.67 -7.13
C THR A 72 -7.40 -8.60 -6.15
N LEU A 73 -6.46 -7.69 -6.37
CA LEU A 73 -5.34 -7.46 -5.45
C LEU A 73 -5.84 -7.03 -4.07
N VAL A 74 -6.73 -6.04 -4.01
CA VAL A 74 -7.34 -5.56 -2.75
C VAL A 74 -8.00 -6.73 -2.01
N ASP A 75 -8.78 -7.50 -2.73
CA ASP A 75 -9.48 -8.68 -2.24
C ASP A 75 -8.53 -9.72 -1.61
N HIS A 76 -7.40 -9.99 -2.25
CA HIS A 76 -6.38 -10.91 -1.73
C HIS A 76 -5.74 -10.39 -0.45
N VAL A 77 -5.35 -9.12 -0.42
CA VAL A 77 -4.75 -8.50 0.78
C VAL A 77 -5.75 -8.53 1.93
N LEU A 78 -6.99 -8.09 1.73
CA LEU A 78 -7.99 -8.07 2.81
C LEU A 78 -8.31 -9.47 3.35
N ARG A 79 -8.32 -10.50 2.49
CA ARG A 79 -8.47 -11.89 2.92
C ARG A 79 -7.28 -12.37 3.74
N SER A 80 -6.05 -12.01 3.36
CA SER A 80 -4.85 -12.42 4.09
C SER A 80 -4.79 -11.85 5.51
N LEU A 81 -5.31 -10.63 5.72
CA LEU A 81 -5.39 -10.03 7.06
C LEU A 81 -6.29 -10.80 8.04
N ARG A 82 -7.19 -11.65 7.52
CA ARG A 82 -8.12 -12.48 8.31
C ARG A 82 -7.67 -13.93 8.43
N ALA A 83 -6.59 -14.32 7.74
CA ALA A 83 -6.07 -15.67 7.83
C ALA A 83 -5.40 -15.87 9.21
N PRO A 84 -5.62 -17.00 9.89
CA PRO A 84 -4.84 -17.33 11.08
C PRO A 84 -3.36 -17.46 10.69
N GLY A 85 -2.49 -16.81 11.46
CA GLY A 85 -1.04 -16.95 11.31
C GLY A 85 -0.58 -18.38 11.59
N TYR A 86 0.62 -18.71 11.12
CA TYR A 86 1.30 -19.97 11.42
C TYR A 86 1.92 -19.95 12.81
#